data_AF-A0A2H0TQ38-F1
#
_entry.id   AF-A0A2H0TQ38-F1
#
_cell.length_a   1.000
_cell.length_b   1.000
_cell.length_c   1.000
_cell.angle_alpha   90.00
_cell.angle_beta   90.00
_cell.angle_gamma   90.00
#
_symmetry.space_group_name_H-M   'P 1'
#
loop_
_entity.id
_entity.type
_entity.pdbx_description
1 polymer ?
#
loop_
_entity_poly.entity_id
_entity_poly.type
_entity_poly.pdbx_seq_one_letter_code
_entity_poly.pdbx_strand_id
1 'polypeptide(L)'
;MWKLNINKKKMEDNNEKNEIIETNFLDEKDFSQKDERKKIKSLISLVILLGGLFVGSLFVDIVQLFRGQGFSQKAVSQSEVIEAHGKTWVAYQEPMIEAEIITDEKCVDCDPSEALVWLRRMIPTISAKNIDISSEEGKKISEEFKVKTLPAFVFPAAIEETEFFAQAQSIFNQNGEKYLLDTVQLGVPAGKYLSLPDPSSSNAKVGPEDAKVKIVEFSDFQCPYCKAFHTGLKKTLAKYEGKIQYVYKHFPLSFHAQAENAALASECATEQGKFLDYANKLFDAQDEWGTTEGTGKFKTYAAQFGLNASQFNQCLDNKKYQDQISQDMQEGQEFGVSGTPATFINGQFRNGVFGEDEFNSLIEAELNK
;
A
#
# COMPACT_ATOMS: atom_id res chain seq x y z
N MET A 1 -44.49 -39.04 -49.33
CA MET A 1 -45.28 -38.93 -50.57
C MET A 1 -46.66 -38.38 -50.20
N TRP A 2 -46.87 -37.07 -50.32
CA TRP A 2 -48.14 -36.36 -50.57
C TRP A 2 -47.77 -34.88 -50.81
N LYS A 3 -48.60 -34.11 -51.52
CA LYS A 3 -48.14 -32.98 -52.35
C LYS A 3 -49.26 -31.92 -52.47
N LEU A 4 -48.89 -30.69 -52.86
CA LEU A 4 -49.78 -29.60 -53.34
C LEU A 4 -50.54 -28.84 -52.20
N ASN A 5 -50.85 -27.54 -52.28
CA ASN A 5 -50.48 -26.49 -53.25
C ASN A 5 -50.81 -25.06 -52.73
N ILE A 6 -50.07 -24.04 -53.22
CA ILE A 6 -50.55 -22.70 -53.68
C ILE A 6 -51.33 -21.83 -52.65
N ASN A 7 -50.97 -20.56 -52.39
CA ASN A 7 -50.95 -19.50 -53.41
C ASN A 7 -50.02 -18.30 -53.14
N LYS A 8 -49.57 -17.65 -54.22
CA LYS A 8 -48.81 -16.38 -54.26
C LYS A 8 -49.60 -15.32 -55.06
N LYS A 9 -49.61 -14.07 -54.60
CA LYS A 9 -49.79 -12.84 -55.41
C LYS A 9 -49.01 -11.72 -54.70
N LYS A 10 -47.97 -11.04 -55.25
CA LYS A 10 -47.77 -10.43 -56.59
C LYS A 10 -48.78 -9.28 -56.76
N MET A 11 -48.47 -8.02 -57.09
CA MET A 11 -47.56 -7.37 -58.06
C MET A 11 -47.28 -5.92 -57.56
N GLU A 12 -46.33 -5.08 -58.00
CA GLU A 12 -44.96 -5.17 -58.55
C GLU A 12 -44.31 -3.73 -58.48
N ASP A 13 -43.13 -3.45 -59.06
CA ASP A 13 -42.32 -2.20 -58.90
C ASP A 13 -43.01 -0.84 -59.24
N ASN A 14 -42.45 0.27 -58.71
CA ASN A 14 -42.07 1.40 -59.58
C ASN A 14 -40.99 2.33 -58.97
N ASN A 15 -40.23 2.97 -59.86
CA ASN A 15 -38.99 3.68 -59.60
C ASN A 15 -39.12 5.15 -60.02
N GLU A 16 -38.92 6.11 -59.12
CA GLU A 16 -38.84 7.52 -59.51
C GLU A 16 -37.84 8.29 -58.62
N LYS A 17 -37.01 9.10 -59.27
CA LYS A 17 -36.04 10.00 -58.63
C LYS A 17 -36.69 11.37 -58.44
N ASN A 18 -36.42 12.06 -57.33
CA ASN A 18 -35.84 13.40 -57.38
C ASN A 18 -35.45 13.96 -55.99
N GLU A 19 -34.32 14.67 -56.03
CA GLU A 19 -33.93 15.88 -55.29
C GLU A 19 -34.38 16.12 -53.83
N ILE A 20 -33.39 16.07 -52.94
CA ILE A 20 -32.98 17.15 -52.02
C ILE A 20 -34.13 17.98 -51.40
N ILE A 21 -34.50 17.64 -50.17
CA ILE A 21 -34.78 18.64 -49.13
C ILE A 21 -34.00 18.24 -47.88
N GLU A 22 -32.94 19.00 -47.57
CA GLU A 22 -32.32 18.98 -46.24
C GLU A 22 -33.24 19.68 -45.24
N THR A 23 -33.77 18.96 -44.26
CA THR A 23 -34.27 19.55 -43.01
C THR A 23 -33.79 18.78 -41.80
N ASN A 24 -32.62 19.21 -41.32
CA ASN A 24 -32.16 19.20 -39.94
C ASN A 24 -33.01 18.41 -38.93
N PHE A 25 -32.58 17.18 -38.63
CA PHE A 25 -32.58 16.69 -37.25
C PHE A 25 -31.12 16.49 -36.85
N LEU A 26 -30.51 17.55 -36.33
CA LEU A 26 -29.12 17.51 -35.88
C LEU A 26 -29.01 16.63 -34.63
N ASP A 27 -28.07 15.70 -34.67
CA ASP A 27 -27.76 14.79 -33.57
C ASP A 27 -26.98 15.55 -32.47
N GLU A 28 -27.71 16.28 -31.62
CA GLU A 28 -27.15 17.04 -30.50
C GLU A 28 -26.40 16.18 -29.47
N LYS A 29 -26.53 14.83 -29.52
CA LYS A 29 -25.92 13.93 -28.53
C LYS A 29 -24.46 13.58 -28.79
N ASP A 30 -23.98 13.56 -30.04
CA ASP A 30 -22.59 13.17 -30.31
C ASP A 30 -21.57 14.31 -30.09
N PHE A 31 -21.98 15.58 -30.28
CA PHE A 31 -21.09 16.72 -30.02
C PHE A 31 -20.77 16.88 -28.53
N SER A 32 -21.77 16.68 -27.65
CA SER A 32 -21.61 16.68 -26.19
C SER A 32 -20.58 15.64 -25.76
N GLN A 33 -20.73 14.37 -26.17
CA GLN A 33 -19.79 13.31 -25.77
C GLN A 33 -18.38 13.49 -26.33
N LYS A 34 -18.21 14.17 -27.46
CA LYS A 34 -16.88 14.40 -28.05
C LYS A 34 -16.12 15.51 -27.32
N ASP A 35 -16.85 16.53 -26.87
CA ASP A 35 -16.29 17.64 -26.08
C ASP A 35 -16.09 17.24 -24.61
N GLU A 36 -16.99 16.45 -24.01
CA GLU A 36 -16.75 15.81 -22.70
C GLU A 36 -15.58 14.84 -22.74
N ARG A 37 -15.44 13.97 -23.77
CA ARG A 37 -14.26 13.10 -23.88
C ARG A 37 -12.96 13.89 -24.08
N LYS A 38 -12.99 15.07 -24.68
CA LYS A 38 -11.83 15.99 -24.69
C LYS A 38 -11.57 16.61 -23.31
N LYS A 39 -12.60 17.09 -22.61
CA LYS A 39 -12.48 17.63 -21.24
C LYS A 39 -11.96 16.57 -20.26
N ILE A 40 -12.49 15.35 -20.31
CA ILE A 40 -12.05 14.20 -19.49
C ILE A 40 -10.60 13.83 -19.82
N LYS A 41 -10.20 13.75 -21.09
CA LYS A 41 -8.79 13.51 -21.44
C LYS A 41 -7.87 14.65 -20.99
N SER A 42 -8.30 15.90 -21.12
CA SER A 42 -7.58 17.07 -20.61
C SER A 42 -7.44 17.04 -19.08
N LEU A 43 -8.49 16.65 -18.37
CA LEU A 43 -8.51 16.50 -16.91
C LEU A 43 -7.65 15.32 -16.44
N ILE A 44 -7.65 14.18 -17.16
CA ILE A 44 -6.75 13.05 -16.87
C ILE A 44 -5.29 13.47 -17.11
N SER A 45 -4.99 14.18 -18.20
CA SER A 45 -3.65 14.75 -18.41
C SER A 45 -3.29 15.80 -17.35
N LEU A 46 -4.24 16.59 -16.87
CA LEU A 46 -4.03 17.54 -15.78
C LEU A 46 -3.81 16.82 -14.43
N VAL A 47 -4.50 15.72 -14.16
CA VAL A 47 -4.33 14.90 -12.95
C VAL A 47 -3.05 14.05 -13.02
N ILE A 48 -2.59 13.64 -14.20
CA ILE A 48 -1.26 13.02 -14.38
C ILE A 48 -0.16 14.08 -14.26
N LEU A 49 -0.35 15.28 -14.79
CA LEU A 49 0.58 16.40 -14.58
C LEU A 49 0.64 16.83 -13.13
N LEU A 50 -0.50 17.01 -12.45
CA LEU A 50 -0.59 17.39 -11.04
C LEU A 50 -0.17 16.25 -10.11
N GLY A 51 -0.49 14.99 -10.43
CA GLY A 51 -0.04 13.81 -9.70
C GLY A 51 1.46 13.56 -9.87
N GLY A 52 2.00 13.76 -11.07
CA GLY A 52 3.45 13.81 -11.30
C GLY A 52 4.10 15.00 -10.60
N LEU A 53 3.41 16.15 -10.53
CA LEU A 53 3.83 17.28 -9.72
C LEU A 53 3.75 16.99 -8.23
N PHE A 54 2.85 16.12 -7.75
CA PHE A 54 2.68 15.80 -6.32
C PHE A 54 3.61 14.68 -5.85
N VAL A 55 3.90 13.68 -6.69
CA VAL A 55 4.98 12.71 -6.41
C VAL A 55 6.34 13.41 -6.53
N GLY A 56 6.50 14.33 -7.48
CA GLY A 56 7.65 15.22 -7.54
C GLY A 56 7.73 16.20 -6.37
N SER A 57 6.62 16.79 -5.93
CA SER A 57 6.61 17.78 -4.84
C SER A 57 6.72 17.11 -3.48
N LEU A 58 6.18 15.92 -3.22
CA LEU A 58 6.41 15.25 -1.92
C LEU A 58 7.90 15.04 -1.62
N PHE A 59 8.71 14.73 -2.64
CA PHE A 59 10.18 14.71 -2.51
C PHE A 59 10.81 16.10 -2.32
N VAL A 60 10.20 17.16 -2.85
CA VAL A 60 10.62 18.56 -2.64
C VAL A 60 10.12 19.12 -1.29
N ASP A 61 8.98 18.67 -0.81
CA ASP A 61 8.23 19.18 0.33
C ASP A 61 8.72 18.50 1.62
N ILE A 62 9.09 17.21 1.58
CA ILE A 62 9.92 16.59 2.64
C ILE A 62 11.28 17.30 2.71
N VAL A 63 11.92 17.57 1.56
CA VAL A 63 13.15 18.35 1.52
C VAL A 63 12.96 19.76 2.08
N GLN A 64 11.80 20.42 1.88
CA GLN A 64 11.48 21.72 2.49
C GLN A 64 11.07 21.64 3.96
N LEU A 65 10.47 20.52 4.42
CA LEU A 65 10.17 20.28 5.83
C LEU A 65 11.47 20.19 6.65
N PHE A 66 12.50 19.55 6.10
CA PHE A 66 13.86 19.57 6.66
C PHE A 66 14.60 20.88 6.34
N ARG A 67 14.34 21.53 5.20
CA ARG A 67 14.96 22.81 4.81
C ARG A 67 14.11 24.03 5.15
N GLY A 68 14.15 24.39 6.43
CA GLY A 68 14.00 25.78 6.88
C GLY A 68 15.07 26.74 6.34
N GLN A 69 16.03 26.25 5.53
CA GLN A 69 16.98 27.05 4.75
C GLN A 69 17.14 26.46 3.34
N GLY A 70 16.73 27.22 2.31
CA GLY A 70 17.14 26.94 0.93
C GLY A 70 18.66 26.93 0.80
N PHE A 71 19.20 26.25 -0.22
CA PHE A 71 20.64 25.99 -0.42
C PHE A 71 21.53 27.21 -0.16
N SER A 72 21.99 27.32 1.09
CA SER A 72 22.91 28.35 1.52
C SER A 72 24.30 28.00 1.02
N GLN A 73 25.02 28.98 0.46
CA GLN A 73 26.41 28.81 0.03
C GLN A 73 27.37 28.36 1.15
N LYS A 74 26.90 28.30 2.42
CA LYS A 74 27.63 27.77 3.56
C LYS A 74 28.17 26.34 3.38
N ALA A 75 27.47 25.43 2.68
CA ALA A 75 27.97 24.05 2.49
C ALA A 75 29.31 24.01 1.71
N VAL A 76 29.53 24.97 0.80
CA VAL A 76 30.79 25.12 0.05
C VAL A 76 31.88 25.78 0.92
N SER A 77 31.52 26.47 2.01
CA SER A 77 32.49 27.22 2.82
C SER A 77 33.31 26.39 3.81
N GLN A 78 32.98 25.10 3.99
CA GLN A 78 33.71 24.19 4.90
C GLN A 78 34.51 23.09 4.20
N SER A 79 34.34 22.91 2.89
CA SER A 79 35.06 21.90 2.11
C SER A 79 36.18 22.56 1.28
N GLU A 80 37.40 22.06 1.41
CA GLU A 80 38.55 22.61 0.67
C GLU A 80 38.53 22.04 -0.75
N VAL A 81 38.42 22.92 -1.75
CA VAL A 81 38.40 22.53 -3.17
C VAL A 81 39.81 22.66 -3.75
N ILE A 82 40.40 21.53 -4.13
CA ILE A 82 41.78 21.45 -4.63
C ILE A 82 41.76 21.01 -6.09
N GLU A 83 42.30 21.83 -6.99
CA GLU A 83 42.47 21.43 -8.40
C GLU A 83 43.88 20.84 -8.62
N ALA A 84 43.94 19.55 -8.96
CA ALA A 84 45.19 18.85 -9.20
C ALA A 84 45.07 17.85 -10.36
N HIS A 85 46.05 17.87 -11.27
CA HIS A 85 46.12 16.97 -12.45
C HIS A 85 44.87 16.99 -13.35
N GLY A 86 44.23 18.15 -13.51
CA GLY A 86 42.99 18.29 -14.30
C GLY A 86 41.75 17.68 -13.64
N LYS A 87 41.80 17.43 -12.33
CA LYS A 87 40.67 16.97 -11.51
C LYS A 87 40.43 17.94 -10.38
N THR A 88 39.16 18.17 -10.07
CA THR A 88 38.71 18.89 -8.87
C THR A 88 38.51 17.87 -7.74
N TRP A 89 39.18 18.10 -6.62
CA TRP A 89 39.05 17.33 -5.39
C TRP A 89 38.29 18.18 -4.37
N VAL A 90 37.49 17.54 -3.52
CA VAL A 90 36.74 18.19 -2.44
C VAL A 90 37.12 17.48 -1.15
N ALA A 91 37.76 18.21 -0.23
CA ALA A 91 38.06 17.69 1.10
C ALA A 91 36.84 17.84 2.01
N TYR A 92 36.33 16.72 2.50
CA TYR A 92 35.30 16.67 3.53
C TYR A 92 35.96 16.59 4.90
N GLN A 93 35.36 17.25 5.90
CA GLN A 93 35.81 17.17 7.30
C GLN A 93 35.17 15.97 8.04
N GLU A 94 34.10 15.40 7.48
CA GLU A 94 33.43 14.21 8.01
C GLU A 94 34.27 12.95 7.79
N PRO A 95 34.18 11.94 8.67
CA PRO A 95 34.86 10.65 8.48
C PRO A 95 34.32 9.88 7.26
N MET A 96 35.12 8.94 6.77
CA MET A 96 34.67 7.95 5.79
C MET A 96 33.70 6.97 6.44
N ILE A 97 32.51 6.81 5.86
CA ILE A 97 31.46 5.94 6.39
C ILE A 97 31.32 4.72 5.48
N GLU A 98 31.77 3.54 5.91
CA GLU A 98 31.48 2.30 5.21
C GLU A 98 30.15 1.72 5.72
N ALA A 99 29.08 1.86 4.92
CA ALA A 99 27.78 1.29 5.22
C ALA A 99 27.72 -0.19 4.79
N GLU A 100 27.26 -1.04 5.70
CA GLU A 100 26.93 -2.43 5.43
C GLU A 100 25.51 -2.49 4.87
N ILE A 101 25.36 -2.97 3.63
CA ILE A 101 24.06 -3.00 2.94
C ILE A 101 23.63 -4.44 2.73
N ILE A 102 22.62 -4.86 3.47
CA ILE A 102 22.06 -6.19 3.37
C ILE A 102 21.09 -6.19 2.18
N THR A 103 21.30 -7.12 1.24
CA THR A 103 20.53 -7.28 0.00
C THR A 103 20.30 -8.78 -0.28
N ASP A 104 19.62 -9.11 -1.38
CA ASP A 104 19.41 -10.49 -1.86
C ASP A 104 19.72 -10.52 -3.35
N GLU A 105 20.77 -11.23 -3.76
CA GLU A 105 21.22 -11.31 -5.16
C GLU A 105 20.14 -11.87 -6.12
N LYS A 106 19.09 -12.52 -5.60
CA LYS A 106 17.96 -13.08 -6.37
C LYS A 106 16.76 -12.14 -6.43
N CYS A 107 16.83 -10.99 -5.75
CA CYS A 107 15.77 -10.00 -5.66
C CYS A 107 16.17 -8.74 -6.45
N VAL A 108 15.58 -8.56 -7.64
CA VAL A 108 15.86 -7.38 -8.48
C VAL A 108 15.48 -6.08 -7.76
N ASP A 109 14.36 -6.08 -7.05
CA ASP A 109 13.88 -4.91 -6.30
C ASP A 109 14.70 -4.61 -5.03
N CYS A 110 15.67 -5.48 -4.68
CA CYS A 110 16.57 -5.30 -3.55
C CYS A 110 17.89 -4.59 -3.92
N ASP A 111 18.05 -4.11 -5.16
CA ASP A 111 19.21 -3.34 -5.61
C ASP A 111 19.30 -1.99 -4.86
N PRO A 112 20.35 -1.75 -4.05
CA PRO A 112 20.49 -0.50 -3.30
C PRO A 112 20.94 0.69 -4.15
N SER A 113 21.17 0.54 -5.46
CA SER A 113 21.79 1.56 -6.32
C SER A 113 21.09 2.91 -6.30
N GLU A 114 19.75 2.96 -6.34
CA GLU A 114 18.99 4.23 -6.31
C GLU A 114 19.08 4.89 -4.93
N ALA A 115 18.85 4.13 -3.85
CA ALA A 115 18.99 4.61 -2.48
C ALA A 115 20.42 5.11 -2.20
N LEU A 116 21.44 4.46 -2.78
CA LEU A 116 22.84 4.89 -2.69
C LEU A 116 23.13 6.20 -3.42
N VAL A 117 22.44 6.51 -4.51
CA VAL A 117 22.54 7.83 -5.17
C VAL A 117 21.95 8.93 -4.28
N TRP A 118 20.89 8.63 -3.53
CA TRP A 118 20.34 9.54 -2.53
C TRP A 118 21.26 9.68 -1.31
N LEU A 119 21.72 8.58 -0.70
CA LEU A 119 22.62 8.59 0.46
C LEU A 119 23.92 9.36 0.18
N ARG A 120 24.54 9.20 -1.00
CA ARG A 120 25.75 9.97 -1.40
C ARG A 120 25.53 11.48 -1.52
N ARG A 121 24.28 11.96 -1.60
CA ARG A 121 23.94 13.40 -1.55
C ARG A 121 23.78 13.91 -0.12
N MET A 122 23.52 13.03 0.84
CA MET A 122 23.35 13.35 2.26
C MET A 122 24.64 13.14 3.05
N ILE A 123 25.39 12.09 2.73
CA ILE A 123 26.68 11.71 3.32
C ILE A 123 27.69 11.57 2.15
N PRO A 124 28.41 12.63 1.75
CA PRO A 124 29.32 12.56 0.60
C PRO A 124 30.49 11.59 0.78
N THR A 125 30.83 11.25 2.03
CA THR A 125 31.91 10.34 2.42
C THR A 125 31.48 8.86 2.52
N ILE A 126 30.24 8.53 2.10
CA ILE A 126 29.73 7.15 2.18
C ILE A 126 30.35 6.21 1.12
N SER A 127 30.89 5.09 1.60
CA SER A 127 31.16 3.88 0.82
C SER A 127 30.17 2.77 1.21
N ALA A 128 30.07 1.73 0.39
CA ALA A 128 29.06 0.68 0.54
C ALA A 128 29.67 -0.71 0.38
N LYS A 129 29.45 -1.56 1.38
CA LYS A 129 29.73 -3.00 1.36
C LYS A 129 28.41 -3.75 1.24
N ASN A 130 28.11 -4.29 0.07
CA ASN A 130 26.93 -5.15 -0.12
C ASN A 130 27.18 -6.52 0.54
N ILE A 131 26.18 -7.02 1.26
CA ILE A 131 26.19 -8.30 1.98
C ILE A 131 24.92 -9.06 1.59
N ASP A 132 25.05 -10.25 1.01
CA ASP A 132 23.89 -11.08 0.66
C ASP A 132 23.25 -11.70 1.92
N ILE A 133 21.93 -11.63 2.03
CA ILE A 133 21.12 -12.11 3.15
C ILE A 133 21.25 -13.62 3.40
N SER A 134 21.67 -14.42 2.41
CA SER A 134 21.88 -15.86 2.57
C SER A 134 23.25 -16.21 3.16
N SER A 135 24.20 -15.26 3.19
CA SER A 135 25.51 -15.40 3.83
C SER A 135 25.41 -15.48 5.37
N GLU A 136 26.46 -15.98 6.02
CA GLU A 136 26.54 -16.04 7.49
C GLU A 136 26.56 -14.63 8.11
N GLU A 137 27.29 -13.68 7.47
CA GLU A 137 27.34 -12.28 7.88
C GLU A 137 25.96 -11.60 7.73
N GLY A 138 25.29 -11.78 6.59
CA GLY A 138 23.97 -11.21 6.31
C GLY A 138 22.89 -11.72 7.27
N LYS A 139 22.88 -13.02 7.57
CA LYS A 139 21.97 -13.62 8.57
C LYS A 139 22.20 -13.03 9.96
N LYS A 140 23.45 -12.97 10.40
CA LYS A 140 23.80 -12.41 11.72
C LYS A 140 23.31 -10.96 11.85
N ILE A 141 23.61 -10.11 10.88
CA ILE A 141 23.18 -8.70 10.91
C ILE A 141 21.63 -8.61 10.85
N SER A 142 20.98 -9.45 10.04
CA SER A 142 19.52 -9.50 9.95
C SER A 142 18.85 -9.91 11.27
N GLU A 143 19.43 -10.84 12.03
CA GLU A 143 18.95 -11.26 13.34
C GLU A 143 19.23 -10.19 14.42
N GLU A 144 20.44 -9.61 14.41
CA GLU A 144 20.91 -8.57 15.34
C GLU A 144 20.04 -7.31 15.25
N PHE A 145 19.71 -6.87 14.03
CA PHE A 145 18.89 -5.68 13.78
C PHE A 145 17.40 -5.97 13.57
N LYS A 146 16.98 -7.24 13.63
CA LYS A 146 15.61 -7.70 13.32
C LYS A 146 15.10 -7.12 11.99
N VAL A 147 15.94 -7.17 10.97
CA VAL A 147 15.68 -6.55 9.66
C VAL A 147 14.40 -7.12 9.06
N LYS A 148 13.40 -6.24 8.84
CA LYS A 148 12.10 -6.61 8.26
C LYS A 148 12.12 -6.59 6.73
N THR A 149 12.91 -5.70 6.14
CA THR A 149 12.88 -5.36 4.71
C THR A 149 14.28 -5.30 4.11
N LEU A 150 14.39 -5.57 2.81
CA LEU A 150 15.59 -5.37 2.00
C LEU A 150 15.33 -4.34 0.89
N PRO A 151 16.34 -3.53 0.48
CA PRO A 151 17.68 -3.48 1.07
C PRO A 151 17.67 -2.76 2.44
N ALA A 152 18.53 -3.22 3.35
CA ALA A 152 18.71 -2.63 4.68
C ALA A 152 20.10 -2.00 4.80
N PHE A 153 20.19 -0.84 5.44
CA PHE A 153 21.41 -0.03 5.49
C PHE A 153 21.85 0.11 6.96
N VAL A 154 22.95 -0.54 7.31
CA VAL A 154 23.54 -0.53 8.65
C VAL A 154 24.83 0.28 8.63
N PHE A 155 24.92 1.25 9.53
CA PHE A 155 26.00 2.23 9.61
C PHE A 155 26.84 2.00 10.88
N PRO A 156 28.16 2.19 10.84
CA PRO A 156 29.01 2.20 12.03
C PRO A 156 28.81 3.48 12.85
N ALA A 157 29.19 3.47 14.13
CA ALA A 157 29.13 4.63 15.04
C ALA A 157 29.71 5.94 14.49
N ALA A 158 30.67 5.88 13.54
CA ALA A 158 31.18 7.07 12.85
C ALA A 158 30.09 7.91 12.15
N ILE A 159 28.89 7.35 11.89
CA ILE A 159 27.74 8.09 11.38
C ILE A 159 27.32 9.24 12.31
N GLU A 160 27.54 9.10 13.63
CA GLU A 160 27.25 10.11 14.66
C GLU A 160 27.99 11.44 14.43
N GLU A 161 29.13 11.40 13.73
CA GLU A 161 29.96 12.57 13.42
C GLU A 161 29.47 13.33 12.16
N THR A 162 28.43 12.83 11.47
CA THR A 162 27.91 13.44 10.23
C THR A 162 26.79 14.45 10.48
N GLU A 163 26.70 15.48 9.63
CA GLU A 163 25.58 16.43 9.66
C GLU A 163 24.24 15.73 9.40
N PHE A 164 24.24 14.67 8.56
CA PHE A 164 23.05 13.87 8.29
C PHE A 164 22.48 13.22 9.57
N PHE A 165 23.32 12.58 10.39
CA PHE A 165 22.86 11.97 11.64
C PHE A 165 22.37 13.03 12.64
N ALA A 166 23.07 14.16 12.76
CA ALA A 166 22.65 15.26 13.63
C ALA A 166 21.27 15.83 13.25
N GLN A 167 20.90 15.79 11.96
CA GLN A 167 19.57 16.21 11.47
C GLN A 167 18.52 15.10 11.51
N ALA A 168 18.93 13.83 11.41
CA ALA A 168 18.05 12.68 11.16
C ALA A 168 18.13 11.57 12.24
N GLN A 169 18.66 11.84 13.44
CA GLN A 169 18.82 10.82 14.50
C GLN A 169 17.56 9.97 14.76
N SER A 170 16.36 10.55 14.63
CA SER A 170 15.09 9.85 14.88
C SER A 170 14.77 8.73 13.90
N ILE A 171 15.41 8.68 12.72
CA ILE A 171 15.20 7.61 11.71
C ILE A 171 16.26 6.50 11.80
N PHE A 172 17.07 6.50 12.86
CA PHE A 172 18.09 5.48 13.09
C PHE A 172 17.77 4.63 14.33
N ASN A 173 17.72 3.31 14.13
CA ASN A 173 17.56 2.33 15.19
C ASN A 173 18.95 1.84 15.62
N GLN A 174 19.40 2.26 16.80
CA GLN A 174 20.70 1.86 17.35
C GLN A 174 20.65 0.43 17.91
N ASN A 175 21.67 -0.37 17.59
CA ASN A 175 22.01 -1.58 18.35
C ASN A 175 23.53 -1.65 18.52
N GLY A 176 24.00 -1.61 19.77
CA GLY A 176 25.43 -1.50 20.08
C GLY A 176 26.07 -0.25 19.46
N GLU A 177 27.19 -0.44 18.75
CA GLU A 177 27.97 0.59 18.06
C GLU A 177 27.58 0.73 16.57
N LYS A 178 26.35 0.31 16.21
CA LYS A 178 25.83 0.31 14.85
C LYS A 178 24.38 0.82 14.80
N TYR A 179 24.01 1.35 13.64
CA TYR A 179 22.74 2.05 13.42
C TYR A 179 22.05 1.53 12.15
N LEU A 180 20.85 0.95 12.27
CA LEU A 180 20.00 0.63 11.14
C LEU A 180 19.20 1.88 10.73
N LEU A 181 19.28 2.25 9.46
CA LEU A 181 18.43 3.29 8.88
C LEU A 181 17.01 2.79 8.64
N ASP A 182 16.02 3.51 9.15
CA ASP A 182 14.61 3.29 8.87
C ASP A 182 14.26 3.77 7.45
N THR A 183 14.36 2.84 6.49
CA THR A 183 14.03 3.07 5.08
C THR A 183 12.54 3.33 4.87
N VAL A 184 11.69 2.78 5.74
CA VAL A 184 10.24 2.94 5.69
C VAL A 184 9.84 4.37 6.02
N GLN A 185 10.40 4.94 7.09
CA GLN A 185 10.17 6.33 7.48
C GLN A 185 10.67 7.35 6.44
N LEU A 186 11.66 6.95 5.62
CA LEU A 186 12.13 7.72 4.46
C LEU A 186 11.28 7.56 3.19
N GLY A 187 10.30 6.66 3.18
CA GLY A 187 9.53 6.32 1.98
C GLY A 187 10.32 5.59 0.90
N VAL A 188 11.47 4.97 1.25
CA VAL A 188 12.22 4.09 0.36
C VAL A 188 11.45 2.76 0.25
N PRO A 189 11.05 2.32 -0.96
CA PRO A 189 10.27 1.11 -1.11
C PRO A 189 11.07 -0.13 -0.70
N ALA A 190 10.43 -1.04 0.02
CA ALA A 190 11.00 -2.35 0.32
C ALA A 190 10.91 -3.25 -0.93
N GLY A 191 12.07 -3.77 -1.37
CA GLY A 191 12.14 -4.76 -2.45
C GLY A 191 11.71 -6.16 -2.02
N LYS A 192 12.01 -6.53 -0.77
CA LYS A 192 11.61 -7.82 -0.19
C LYS A 192 11.34 -7.71 1.30
N TYR A 193 10.31 -8.39 1.77
CA TYR A 193 10.03 -8.59 3.19
C TYR A 193 10.63 -9.91 3.68
N LEU A 194 11.37 -9.86 4.78
CA LEU A 194 11.99 -11.02 5.43
C LEU A 194 11.07 -11.65 6.49
N SER A 195 10.17 -10.86 7.05
CA SER A 195 9.10 -11.29 7.95
C SER A 195 7.74 -10.86 7.41
N LEU A 196 6.68 -11.50 7.91
CA LEU A 196 5.32 -10.99 7.82
C LEU A 196 5.02 -10.11 9.04
N PRO A 197 4.04 -9.19 8.96
CA PRO A 197 3.38 -8.66 10.14
C PRO A 197 2.80 -9.80 10.98
N ASP A 198 2.88 -9.72 12.30
CA ASP A 198 2.50 -10.80 13.21
C ASP A 198 1.02 -11.13 13.08
N PRO A 199 0.64 -12.36 12.67
CA PRO A 199 -0.74 -12.83 12.70
C PRO A 199 -1.12 -13.16 14.15
N SER A 200 -1.15 -12.15 15.02
CA SER A 200 -1.30 -12.28 16.47
C SER A 200 -2.55 -13.07 16.83
N SER A 201 -2.57 -13.70 18.01
CA SER A 201 -3.68 -14.57 18.43
C SER A 201 -5.03 -13.85 18.56
N SER A 202 -5.04 -12.51 18.68
CA SER A 202 -6.25 -11.71 18.84
C SER A 202 -6.74 -11.04 17.54
N ASN A 203 -5.95 -11.01 16.47
CA ASN A 203 -6.43 -10.55 15.16
C ASN A 203 -7.50 -11.50 14.59
N ALA A 204 -8.45 -10.94 13.84
CA ALA A 204 -9.44 -11.71 13.12
C ALA A 204 -8.82 -12.58 12.02
N LYS A 205 -9.15 -13.88 12.03
CA LYS A 205 -8.57 -14.90 11.14
C LYS A 205 -9.63 -15.72 10.42
N VAL A 206 -9.34 -16.12 9.19
CA VAL A 206 -10.15 -17.03 8.37
C VAL A 206 -9.23 -18.08 7.74
N GLY A 207 -9.58 -19.36 7.84
CA GLY A 207 -8.75 -20.48 7.36
C GLY A 207 -7.83 -21.07 8.44
N PRO A 208 -7.13 -22.18 8.14
CA PRO A 208 -6.36 -22.93 9.12
C PRO A 208 -5.01 -22.28 9.46
N GLU A 209 -4.49 -22.49 10.68
CA GLU A 209 -3.27 -21.81 11.16
C GLU A 209 -1.97 -22.29 10.50
N ASP A 210 -1.97 -23.54 10.01
CA ASP A 210 -0.89 -24.21 9.29
C ASP A 210 -0.97 -24.04 7.76
N ALA A 211 -1.84 -23.14 7.27
CA ALA A 211 -1.94 -22.83 5.86
C ALA A 211 -0.59 -22.38 5.28
N LYS A 212 -0.23 -22.96 4.12
CA LYS A 212 1.02 -22.69 3.40
C LYS A 212 1.12 -21.25 2.86
N VAL A 213 -0.02 -20.62 2.59
CA VAL A 213 -0.08 -19.21 2.18
C VAL A 213 -0.77 -18.41 3.26
N LYS A 214 -0.06 -17.43 3.79
CA LYS A 214 -0.58 -16.48 4.78
C LYS A 214 -0.78 -15.13 4.11
N ILE A 215 -1.98 -14.60 4.29
CA ILE A 215 -2.42 -13.32 3.75
C ILE A 215 -2.70 -12.41 4.93
N VAL A 216 -1.96 -11.32 5.06
CA VAL A 216 -2.22 -10.28 6.07
C VAL A 216 -2.67 -9.02 5.34
N GLU A 217 -3.86 -8.53 5.63
CA GLU A 217 -4.41 -7.31 5.04
C GLU A 217 -4.58 -6.23 6.11
N PHE A 218 -3.93 -5.09 5.91
CA PHE A 218 -4.24 -3.84 6.61
C PHE A 218 -5.36 -3.12 5.86
N SER A 219 -6.51 -2.97 6.54
CA SER A 219 -7.73 -2.47 5.92
C SER A 219 -8.53 -1.55 6.84
N ASP A 220 -9.35 -0.72 6.21
CA ASP A 220 -10.26 0.23 6.82
C ASP A 220 -11.69 -0.02 6.29
N PHE A 221 -12.63 -0.30 7.18
CA PHE A 221 -14.02 -0.58 6.81
C PHE A 221 -14.74 0.58 6.13
N GLN A 222 -14.28 1.83 6.32
CA GLN A 222 -14.84 3.03 5.67
C GLN A 222 -14.14 3.36 4.35
N CYS A 223 -12.99 2.73 4.05
CA CYS A 223 -12.28 2.96 2.80
C CYS A 223 -13.00 2.32 1.60
N PRO A 224 -13.32 3.09 0.53
CA PRO A 224 -13.99 2.54 -0.65
C PRO A 224 -13.09 1.59 -1.46
N TYR A 225 -11.76 1.75 -1.37
CA TYR A 225 -10.80 0.83 -1.97
C TYR A 225 -10.79 -0.53 -1.25
N CYS A 226 -10.87 -0.55 0.09
CA CYS A 226 -11.03 -1.78 0.85
C CYS A 226 -12.34 -2.51 0.50
N LYS A 227 -13.46 -1.79 0.37
CA LYS A 227 -14.74 -2.36 -0.11
C LYS A 227 -14.62 -3.00 -1.50
N ALA A 228 -13.90 -2.36 -2.42
CA ALA A 228 -13.64 -2.91 -3.75
C ALA A 228 -12.78 -4.18 -3.68
N PHE A 229 -11.68 -4.15 -2.91
CA PHE A 229 -10.80 -5.31 -2.71
C PHE A 229 -11.50 -6.49 -2.04
N HIS A 230 -12.27 -6.23 -0.97
CA HIS A 230 -13.05 -7.23 -0.24
C HIS A 230 -13.99 -8.04 -1.15
N THR A 231 -14.48 -7.43 -2.24
CA THR A 231 -15.32 -8.11 -3.23
C THR A 231 -14.55 -9.19 -4.01
N GLY A 232 -13.27 -8.97 -4.32
CA GLY A 232 -12.38 -9.99 -4.91
C GLY A 232 -11.88 -11.00 -3.87
N LEU A 233 -11.50 -10.52 -2.69
CA LEU A 233 -11.09 -11.35 -1.55
C LEU A 233 -12.14 -12.41 -1.20
N LYS A 234 -13.43 -12.04 -1.09
CA LYS A 234 -14.54 -12.99 -0.82
C LYS A 234 -14.51 -14.23 -1.71
N LYS A 235 -14.24 -14.05 -3.01
CA LYS A 235 -14.14 -15.17 -3.97
C LYS A 235 -12.86 -15.97 -3.80
N THR A 236 -11.75 -15.28 -3.54
CA THR A 236 -10.42 -15.87 -3.32
C THR A 236 -10.43 -16.78 -2.08
N LEU A 237 -11.02 -16.31 -0.97
CA LEU A 237 -11.22 -17.10 0.25
C LEU A 237 -12.01 -18.39 0.00
N ALA A 238 -13.07 -18.33 -0.82
CA ALA A 238 -13.85 -19.50 -1.21
C ALA A 238 -13.09 -20.43 -2.17
N LYS A 239 -12.33 -19.89 -3.14
CA LYS A 239 -11.55 -20.68 -4.12
C LYS A 239 -10.43 -21.50 -3.47
N TYR A 240 -9.80 -20.96 -2.43
CA TYR A 240 -8.67 -21.59 -1.73
C TYR A 240 -9.00 -21.98 -0.28
N GLU A 241 -10.26 -22.29 0.01
CA GLU A 241 -10.70 -22.77 1.33
C GLU A 241 -9.79 -23.93 1.81
N GLY A 242 -9.34 -23.85 3.07
CA GLY A 242 -8.42 -24.82 3.67
C GLY A 242 -6.95 -24.76 3.18
N LYS A 243 -6.60 -23.88 2.23
CA LYS A 243 -5.22 -23.73 1.71
C LYS A 243 -4.55 -22.42 2.09
N ILE A 244 -5.33 -21.40 2.43
CA ILE A 244 -4.86 -20.07 2.84
C ILE A 244 -5.33 -19.71 4.25
N GLN A 245 -4.47 -18.99 4.99
CA GLN A 245 -4.85 -18.27 6.21
C GLN A 245 -4.95 -16.80 5.84
N TYR A 246 -6.11 -16.21 6.06
CA TYR A 246 -6.32 -14.77 5.94
C TYR A 246 -6.41 -14.14 7.32
N VAL A 247 -5.76 -12.99 7.48
CA VAL A 247 -5.67 -12.22 8.71
C VAL A 247 -6.01 -10.77 8.40
N TYR A 248 -7.05 -10.26 9.06
CA TYR A 248 -7.42 -8.85 8.97
C TYR A 248 -6.71 -8.07 10.08
N LYS A 249 -6.06 -6.96 9.71
CA LYS A 249 -5.48 -5.97 10.63
C LYS A 249 -6.12 -4.61 10.40
N HIS A 250 -6.41 -3.91 11.49
CA HIS A 250 -7.08 -2.62 11.43
C HIS A 250 -6.11 -1.50 11.08
N PHE A 251 -6.45 -0.72 10.05
CA PHE A 251 -5.71 0.49 9.71
C PHE A 251 -6.67 1.66 9.45
N PRO A 252 -7.52 2.05 10.43
CA PRO A 252 -8.50 3.12 10.28
C PRO A 252 -7.80 4.45 9.99
N LEU A 253 -8.13 5.05 8.86
CA LEU A 253 -7.51 6.30 8.41
C LEU A 253 -8.15 7.48 9.13
N SER A 254 -7.33 8.44 9.59
CA SER A 254 -7.79 9.55 10.45
C SER A 254 -8.84 10.49 9.83
N PHE A 255 -8.98 10.47 8.51
CA PHE A 255 -10.00 11.21 7.77
C PHE A 255 -11.34 10.45 7.60
N HIS A 256 -11.43 9.20 8.06
CA HIS A 256 -12.66 8.39 8.06
C HIS A 256 -13.31 8.38 9.45
N ALA A 257 -14.29 9.27 9.65
CA ALA A 257 -14.88 9.57 10.96
C ALA A 257 -15.57 8.39 11.71
N GLN A 258 -15.86 7.28 11.02
CA GLN A 258 -16.46 6.07 11.59
C GLN A 258 -15.57 4.83 11.51
N ALA A 259 -14.35 4.93 10.93
CA ALA A 259 -13.47 3.79 10.73
C ALA A 259 -13.08 3.09 12.05
N GLU A 260 -12.74 3.85 13.09
CA GLU A 260 -12.41 3.32 14.41
C GLU A 260 -13.61 2.59 15.07
N ASN A 261 -14.82 3.17 14.97
CA ASN A 261 -16.03 2.55 15.50
C ASN A 261 -16.39 1.26 14.75
N ALA A 262 -16.18 1.22 13.42
CA ALA A 262 -16.39 0.03 12.60
C ALA A 262 -15.34 -1.07 12.91
N ALA A 263 -14.08 -0.69 13.11
CA ALA A 263 -13.01 -1.59 13.54
C ALA A 263 -13.33 -2.22 14.91
N LEU A 264 -13.62 -1.40 15.94
CA LEU A 264 -14.05 -1.86 17.26
C LEU A 264 -15.27 -2.79 17.19
N ALA A 265 -16.28 -2.41 16.41
CA ALA A 265 -17.49 -3.21 16.22
C ALA A 265 -17.20 -4.57 15.56
N SER A 266 -16.28 -4.63 14.60
CA SER A 266 -15.89 -5.88 13.97
C SER A 266 -15.20 -6.83 14.96
N GLU A 267 -14.34 -6.32 15.86
CA GLU A 267 -13.71 -7.17 16.87
C GLU A 267 -14.68 -7.67 17.95
N CYS A 268 -15.67 -6.85 18.33
CA CYS A 268 -16.77 -7.31 19.17
C CYS A 268 -17.66 -8.39 18.50
N ALA A 269 -17.60 -8.54 17.17
CA ALA A 269 -18.17 -9.66 16.43
C ALA A 269 -17.17 -10.83 16.27
N THR A 270 -15.87 -10.56 16.13
CA THR A 270 -14.79 -11.57 16.15
C THR A 270 -14.82 -12.37 17.46
N GLU A 271 -14.96 -11.70 18.61
CA GLU A 271 -15.08 -12.33 19.94
C GLU A 271 -16.23 -13.35 20.02
N GLN A 272 -17.25 -13.20 19.17
CA GLN A 272 -18.43 -14.07 19.09
C GLN A 272 -18.41 -14.99 17.86
N GLY A 273 -17.26 -15.15 17.21
CA GLY A 273 -17.06 -16.06 16.07
C GLY A 273 -17.73 -15.60 14.77
N LYS A 274 -18.03 -14.30 14.63
CA LYS A 274 -18.80 -13.73 13.52
C LYS A 274 -18.08 -12.67 12.69
N PHE A 275 -16.75 -12.65 12.74
CA PHE A 275 -15.93 -11.69 11.99
C PHE A 275 -16.33 -11.57 10.51
N LEU A 276 -16.27 -12.66 9.73
CA LEU A 276 -16.46 -12.58 8.27
C LEU A 276 -17.87 -12.12 7.87
N ASP A 277 -18.91 -12.64 8.56
CA ASP A 277 -20.30 -12.21 8.37
C ASP A 277 -20.48 -10.70 8.67
N TYR A 278 -19.85 -10.23 9.74
CA TYR A 278 -19.93 -8.83 10.16
C TYR A 278 -19.13 -7.89 9.26
N ALA A 279 -17.91 -8.28 8.88
CA ALA A 279 -17.07 -7.58 7.91
C ALA A 279 -17.76 -7.44 6.54
N ASN A 280 -18.42 -8.50 6.07
CA ASN A 280 -19.28 -8.44 4.87
C ASN A 280 -20.34 -7.36 5.01
N LYS A 281 -21.07 -7.31 6.12
CA LYS A 281 -22.10 -6.28 6.35
C LYS A 281 -21.52 -4.87 6.44
N LEU A 282 -20.34 -4.69 7.06
CA LEU A 282 -19.68 -3.39 7.11
C LEU A 282 -19.33 -2.89 5.71
N PHE A 283 -18.67 -3.69 4.87
CA PHE A 283 -18.34 -3.27 3.49
C PHE A 283 -19.58 -3.12 2.60
N ASP A 284 -20.52 -4.05 2.64
CA ASP A 284 -21.73 -4.01 1.82
C ASP A 284 -22.63 -2.82 2.19
N ALA A 285 -22.64 -2.38 3.45
CA ALA A 285 -23.42 -1.23 3.95
C ALA A 285 -22.60 0.04 4.22
N GLN A 286 -21.37 0.16 3.69
CA GLN A 286 -20.46 1.28 3.93
C GLN A 286 -21.10 2.66 3.74
N ASP A 287 -21.94 2.81 2.70
CA ASP A 287 -22.62 4.06 2.37
C ASP A 287 -23.77 4.40 3.36
N GLU A 288 -24.30 3.40 4.08
CA GLU A 288 -25.37 3.53 5.07
C GLU A 288 -24.86 4.00 6.43
N TRP A 289 -23.77 3.41 6.94
CA TRP A 289 -23.24 3.74 8.27
C TRP A 289 -22.12 4.78 8.24
N GLY A 290 -21.38 4.90 7.12
CA GLY A 290 -20.29 5.87 6.98
C GLY A 290 -20.74 7.34 7.05
N THR A 291 -22.04 7.60 6.90
CA THR A 291 -22.68 8.91 7.04
C THR A 291 -23.36 9.13 8.41
N THR A 292 -23.18 8.21 9.36
CA THR A 292 -23.79 8.27 10.71
C THR A 292 -22.79 8.59 11.80
N GLU A 293 -23.30 8.91 12.99
CA GLU A 293 -22.50 9.21 14.18
C GLU A 293 -22.69 8.16 15.28
N GLY A 294 -21.62 7.91 16.05
CA GLY A 294 -21.62 6.99 17.18
C GLY A 294 -21.81 5.51 16.80
N THR A 295 -22.18 4.69 17.78
CA THR A 295 -22.11 3.21 17.67
C THR A 295 -23.45 2.53 17.31
N GLY A 296 -24.53 3.30 17.12
CA GLY A 296 -25.90 2.76 17.01
C GLY A 296 -26.16 1.83 15.81
N LYS A 297 -25.60 2.14 14.64
CA LYS A 297 -25.70 1.28 13.44
C LYS A 297 -25.02 -0.07 13.66
N PHE A 298 -23.81 -0.06 14.21
CA PHE A 298 -23.04 -1.26 14.49
C PHE A 298 -23.76 -2.20 15.47
N LYS A 299 -24.36 -1.66 16.54
CA LYS A 299 -25.20 -2.42 17.48
C LYS A 299 -26.45 -3.00 16.81
N THR A 300 -27.03 -2.28 15.85
CA THR A 300 -28.17 -2.77 15.05
C THR A 300 -27.76 -3.95 14.17
N TYR A 301 -26.60 -3.90 13.53
CA TYR A 301 -26.08 -5.02 12.73
C TYR A 301 -25.73 -6.24 13.62
N ALA A 302 -25.21 -6.03 14.83
CA ALA A 302 -24.94 -7.12 15.76
C ALA A 302 -26.21 -7.92 16.11
N ALA A 303 -27.33 -7.22 16.34
CA ALA A 303 -28.63 -7.86 16.57
C ALA A 303 -29.14 -8.63 15.34
N GLN A 304 -28.88 -8.15 14.11
CA GLN A 304 -29.25 -8.85 12.86
C GLN A 304 -28.52 -10.20 12.70
N PHE A 305 -27.28 -10.31 13.19
CA PHE A 305 -26.49 -11.55 13.18
C PHE A 305 -26.73 -12.46 14.39
N GLY A 306 -27.67 -12.11 15.28
CA GLY A 306 -27.97 -12.91 16.47
C GLY A 306 -26.86 -12.88 17.54
N LEU A 307 -26.00 -11.85 17.52
CA LEU A 307 -24.97 -11.67 18.55
C LEU A 307 -25.60 -11.37 19.91
N ASN A 308 -24.90 -11.72 20.98
CA ASN A 308 -25.28 -11.34 22.33
C ASN A 308 -25.15 -9.82 22.48
N ALA A 309 -26.29 -9.12 22.42
CA ALA A 309 -26.34 -7.66 22.47
C ALA A 309 -25.70 -7.08 23.75
N SER A 310 -25.78 -7.78 24.89
CA SER A 310 -25.16 -7.31 26.14
C SER A 310 -23.64 -7.35 26.05
N GLN A 311 -23.06 -8.46 25.58
CA GLN A 311 -21.62 -8.63 25.41
C GLN A 311 -21.09 -7.69 24.31
N PHE A 312 -21.77 -7.61 23.17
CA PHE A 312 -21.40 -6.73 22.06
C PHE A 312 -21.40 -5.26 22.47
N ASN A 313 -22.47 -4.78 23.12
CA ASN A 313 -22.56 -3.39 23.56
C ASN A 313 -21.48 -3.06 24.59
N GLN A 314 -21.25 -3.94 25.58
CA GLN A 314 -20.20 -3.73 26.59
C GLN A 314 -18.81 -3.70 25.96
N CYS A 315 -18.51 -4.58 25.01
CA CYS A 315 -17.26 -4.60 24.27
C CYS A 315 -17.02 -3.28 23.50
N LEU A 316 -18.04 -2.82 22.78
CA LEU A 316 -17.95 -1.65 21.91
C LEU A 316 -17.93 -0.33 22.70
N ASP A 317 -18.79 -0.19 23.72
CA ASP A 317 -18.89 1.03 24.53
C ASP A 317 -17.67 1.23 25.44
N ASN A 318 -17.03 0.14 25.88
CA ASN A 318 -15.77 0.20 26.63
C ASN A 318 -14.53 0.30 25.71
N LYS A 319 -14.71 0.33 24.38
CA LYS A 319 -13.63 0.28 23.38
C LYS A 319 -12.61 -0.84 23.64
N LYS A 320 -13.09 -2.05 23.98
CA LYS A 320 -12.26 -3.18 24.48
C LYS A 320 -11.01 -3.48 23.62
N TYR A 321 -11.10 -3.26 22.31
CA TYR A 321 -10.06 -3.59 21.34
C TYR A 321 -9.23 -2.37 20.84
N GLN A 322 -9.34 -1.21 21.49
CA GLN A 322 -8.61 0.01 21.08
C GLN A 322 -7.08 -0.19 21.00
N ASP A 323 -6.50 -0.86 22.00
CA ASP A 323 -5.06 -1.07 22.07
C ASP A 323 -4.58 -2.00 20.93
N GLN A 324 -5.37 -3.03 20.59
CA GLN A 324 -5.10 -3.92 19.46
C GLN A 324 -5.18 -3.18 18.11
N ILE A 325 -6.20 -2.34 17.92
CA ILE A 325 -6.32 -1.51 16.70
C ILE A 325 -5.12 -0.56 16.59
N SER A 326 -4.67 0.01 17.71
CA SER A 326 -3.51 0.90 17.74
C SER A 326 -2.20 0.15 17.45
N GLN A 327 -2.07 -1.09 17.92
CA GLN A 327 -0.94 -1.98 17.61
C GLN A 327 -0.92 -2.41 16.13
N ASP A 328 -2.08 -2.76 15.55
CA ASP A 328 -2.19 -3.03 14.11
C ASP A 328 -1.77 -1.80 13.29
N MET A 329 -2.24 -0.60 13.65
CA MET A 329 -1.83 0.65 12.98
C MET A 329 -0.32 0.90 13.07
N GLN A 330 0.28 0.73 14.26
CA GLN A 330 1.71 0.89 14.45
C GLN A 330 2.49 -0.14 13.62
N GLU A 331 2.12 -1.42 13.68
CA GLU A 331 2.80 -2.46 12.92
C GLU A 331 2.69 -2.22 11.41
N GLY A 332 1.52 -1.81 10.91
CA GLY A 332 1.37 -1.41 9.51
C GLY A 332 2.36 -0.31 9.13
N GLN A 333 2.51 0.74 9.96
CA GLN A 333 3.48 1.81 9.73
C GLN A 333 4.92 1.28 9.72
N GLU A 334 5.30 0.41 10.66
CA GLU A 334 6.62 -0.23 10.70
C GLU A 334 6.90 -1.19 9.52
N PHE A 335 5.86 -1.59 8.79
CA PHE A 335 5.94 -2.39 7.56
C PHE A 335 5.72 -1.54 6.29
N GLY A 336 5.65 -0.22 6.38
CA GLY A 336 5.52 0.69 5.24
C GLY A 336 4.12 0.83 4.65
N VAL A 337 3.09 0.43 5.40
CA VAL A 337 1.69 0.68 5.05
C VAL A 337 1.41 2.19 5.17
N SER A 338 1.24 2.82 4.02
CA SER A 338 0.93 4.25 3.87
C SER A 338 -0.52 4.53 3.44
N GLY A 339 -1.31 3.48 3.25
CA GLY A 339 -2.70 3.55 2.81
C GLY A 339 -3.38 2.18 2.82
N THR A 340 -4.66 2.12 2.48
CA THR A 340 -5.46 0.88 2.53
C THR A 340 -6.24 0.64 1.22
N PRO A 341 -6.44 -0.63 0.81
CA PRO A 341 -5.93 -1.85 1.44
C PRO A 341 -4.43 -2.01 1.19
N ALA A 342 -3.73 -2.67 2.11
CA ALA A 342 -2.33 -3.07 1.92
C ALA A 342 -2.18 -4.53 2.33
N THR A 343 -1.76 -5.37 1.39
CA THR A 343 -1.81 -6.84 1.52
C THR A 343 -0.42 -7.45 1.42
N PHE A 344 -0.10 -8.33 2.36
CA PHE A 344 1.06 -9.21 2.35
C PHE A 344 0.59 -10.62 2.02
N ILE A 345 1.16 -11.25 1.00
CA ILE A 345 0.93 -12.65 0.62
C ILE A 345 2.26 -13.37 0.75
N ASN A 346 2.48 -14.02 1.89
CA ASN A 346 3.83 -14.38 2.35
C ASN A 346 4.78 -13.16 2.20
N GLY A 347 6.01 -13.34 1.71
CA GLY A 347 6.96 -12.23 1.52
C GLY A 347 6.63 -11.22 0.41
N GLN A 348 5.47 -11.31 -0.25
CA GLN A 348 5.08 -10.42 -1.34
C GLN A 348 4.08 -9.35 -0.88
N PHE A 349 4.46 -8.08 -1.01
CA PHE A 349 3.62 -6.94 -0.66
C PHE A 349 2.86 -6.38 -1.88
N ARG A 350 1.64 -5.90 -1.66
CA ARG A 350 0.83 -5.13 -2.60
C ARG A 350 0.13 -4.00 -1.86
N ASN A 351 0.31 -2.77 -2.33
CA ASN A 351 -0.39 -1.59 -1.85
C ASN A 351 -1.51 -1.22 -2.82
N GLY A 352 -2.70 -0.92 -2.31
CA GLY A 352 -3.88 -0.61 -3.09
C GLY A 352 -4.64 -1.84 -3.62
N VAL A 353 -5.68 -1.57 -4.42
CA VAL A 353 -6.56 -2.61 -4.97
C VAL A 353 -5.92 -3.27 -6.19
N PHE A 354 -5.80 -4.59 -6.15
CA PHE A 354 -5.40 -5.43 -7.28
C PHE A 354 -6.51 -6.42 -7.66
N GLY A 355 -6.42 -6.97 -8.88
CA GLY A 355 -7.45 -7.84 -9.45
C GLY A 355 -7.43 -9.26 -8.90
N GLU A 356 -8.58 -9.93 -8.99
CA GLU A 356 -8.76 -11.34 -8.62
C GLU A 356 -7.75 -12.27 -9.34
N ASP A 357 -7.43 -12.01 -10.60
CA ASP A 357 -6.46 -12.78 -11.38
C ASP A 357 -5.02 -12.65 -10.86
N GLU A 358 -4.61 -11.44 -10.45
CA GLU A 358 -3.30 -11.25 -9.81
C GLU A 358 -3.26 -11.93 -8.44
N PHE A 359 -4.31 -11.77 -7.63
CA PHE A 359 -4.40 -12.38 -6.31
C PHE A 359 -4.30 -13.92 -6.39
N ASN A 360 -5.06 -14.52 -7.32
CA ASN A 360 -5.00 -15.93 -7.64
C ASN A 360 -3.60 -16.38 -8.08
N SER A 361 -2.95 -15.60 -8.95
CA SER A 361 -1.61 -15.91 -9.47
C SER A 361 -0.55 -15.90 -8.36
N LEU A 362 -0.64 -14.95 -7.42
CA LEU A 362 0.25 -14.86 -6.27
C LEU A 362 0.06 -16.05 -5.32
N ILE A 363 -1.19 -16.41 -5.00
CA ILE A 363 -1.49 -17.58 -4.16
C ILE A 363 -1.01 -18.88 -4.83
N GLU A 364 -1.24 -19.05 -6.13
CA GLU A 364 -0.80 -20.23 -6.88
C GLU A 364 0.72 -20.32 -6.96
N ALA A 365 1.44 -19.20 -7.10
CA ALA A 365 2.90 -19.16 -7.03
C ALA A 365 3.43 -19.62 -5.65
N GLU A 366 2.85 -19.14 -4.55
CA GLU A 366 3.24 -19.57 -3.20
C GLU A 366 2.86 -21.03 -2.89
N LEU A 367 1.71 -21.52 -3.38
CA LEU A 367 1.29 -22.92 -3.22
C LEU A 367 2.20 -23.91 -3.96
N ASN A 368 2.90 -23.47 -5.01
CA ASN A 368 3.76 -24.32 -5.85
C ASN A 368 5.24 -24.38 -5.44
N LYS A 369 5.68 -23.61 -4.42
CA LYS A 369 7.04 -23.65 -3.85
C LYS A 369 7.31 -24.89 -2.99
#